data_AF-E5BAL8-F1
#
_entry.id   AF-E5BAL8-F1
#
_cell.length_a   1.000
_cell.length_b   1.000
_cell.length_c   1.000
_cell.angle_alpha   90.00
_cell.angle_beta   90.00
_cell.angle_gamma   90.00
#
_symmetry.space_group_name_H-M   'P 1'
#
loop_
_entity.id
_entity.type
_entity.pdbx_description
1 polymer ?
#
loop_
_entity_poly.entity_id
_entity_poly.type
_entity_poly.pdbx_seq_one_letter_code
_entity_poly.pdbx_strand_id
1 'polypeptide(L)'
;MNKGKNFFSLICILTALVSLPVYAAQSAYYCSGAYGDNNDRGLWDWTFTASSEKDASVQAEKKYILNTPGAWVDVFQCHSLK
;
A
#
# COMPACT_ATOMS: atom_id res chain seq x y z
N MET A 1 -21.13 59.66 20.18
CA MET A 1 -19.96 58.75 20.13
C MET A 1 -20.20 57.60 21.09
N ASN A 2 -20.46 56.38 20.60
CA ASN A 2 -19.94 55.19 21.27
C ASN A 2 -19.89 54.00 20.31
N LYS A 3 -18.78 53.29 20.43
CA LYS A 3 -18.15 52.41 19.44
C LYS A 3 -18.88 51.07 19.32
N GLY A 4 -19.25 50.71 18.10
CA GLY A 4 -19.38 49.29 17.74
C GLY A 4 -17.99 48.64 17.68
N LYS A 5 -17.95 47.31 17.87
CA LYS A 5 -17.19 46.34 17.05
C LYS A 5 -17.29 44.92 17.63
N ASN A 6 -18.09 44.12 16.94
CA ASN A 6 -17.72 42.83 16.37
C ASN A 6 -17.21 41.72 17.31
N PHE A 7 -18.15 40.90 17.79
CA PHE A 7 -17.88 39.52 18.19
C PHE A 7 -17.52 38.69 16.94
N PHE A 8 -16.23 38.55 16.65
CA PHE A 8 -15.74 37.52 15.74
C PHE A 8 -15.67 36.19 16.49
N SER A 9 -16.79 35.45 16.47
CA SER A 9 -16.79 34.03 16.85
C SER A 9 -16.26 33.24 15.65
N LEU A 10 -14.95 32.93 15.68
CA LEU A 10 -14.32 32.03 14.73
C LEU A 10 -14.80 30.61 15.01
N ILE A 11 -15.87 30.20 14.32
CA ILE A 11 -16.28 28.81 14.25
C ILE A 11 -15.32 28.10 13.30
N CYS A 12 -14.23 27.55 13.85
CA CYS A 12 -13.42 26.55 13.16
C CYS A 12 -14.26 25.29 12.99
N ILE A 13 -14.94 25.16 11.85
CA ILE A 13 -15.58 23.92 11.44
C ILE A 13 -14.44 22.97 11.04
N LEU A 14 -13.96 22.21 12.02
CA LEU A 14 -13.10 21.06 11.81
C LEU A 14 -13.95 20.01 11.10
N THR A 15 -13.87 19.94 9.77
CA THR A 15 -14.49 18.87 9.00
C THR A 15 -13.80 17.57 9.38
N ALA A 16 -14.44 16.79 10.25
CA ALA A 16 -14.07 15.41 10.48
C ALA A 16 -14.28 14.65 9.16
N LEU A 17 -13.19 14.46 8.41
CA LEU A 17 -13.11 13.47 7.36
C LEU A 17 -13.34 12.11 8.02
N VAL A 18 -14.58 11.65 8.01
CA VAL A 18 -14.93 10.29 8.39
C VAL A 18 -14.22 9.39 7.39
N SER A 19 -13.07 8.84 7.79
CA SER A 19 -12.33 7.87 6.99
C SER A 19 -13.17 6.59 6.93
N LEU A 20 -14.09 6.53 5.97
CA LEU A 20 -14.73 5.28 5.62
C LEU A 20 -13.60 4.32 5.20
N PRO A 21 -13.56 3.09 5.73
CA PRO A 21 -12.63 2.10 5.26
C PRO A 21 -12.90 1.93 3.76
N VAL A 22 -11.95 2.37 2.94
CA VAL A 22 -11.99 2.16 1.50
C VAL A 22 -11.82 0.66 1.30
N TYR A 23 -12.95 -0.06 1.26
CA TYR A 23 -12.98 -1.39 0.70
C TYR A 23 -12.73 -1.24 -0.80
N ALA A 24 -11.46 -1.09 -1.17
CA ALA A 24 -11.04 -1.09 -2.55
C ALA A 24 -11.41 -2.45 -3.14
N ALA A 25 -12.07 -2.45 -4.30
CA ALA A 25 -12.37 -3.66 -5.03
C ALA A 25 -11.07 -4.46 -5.23
N GLN A 26 -11.06 -5.71 -4.78
CA GLN A 26 -9.91 -6.59 -4.92
C GLN A 26 -10.00 -7.33 -6.26
N SER A 27 -8.86 -7.58 -6.88
CA SER A 27 -8.73 -8.36 -8.11
C SER A 27 -7.55 -9.33 -7.98
N ALA A 28 -7.53 -10.35 -8.83
CA ALA A 28 -6.40 -11.26 -8.92
C ALA A 28 -5.28 -10.61 -9.76
N TYR A 29 -4.05 -10.67 -9.26
CA TYR A 29 -2.86 -10.17 -9.92
C TYR A 29 -1.83 -11.29 -9.98
N TYR A 30 -1.30 -11.57 -11.16
CA TYR A 30 -0.15 -12.45 -11.30
C TYR A 30 1.12 -11.65 -11.13
N CYS A 31 1.98 -12.07 -10.21
CA CYS A 31 3.26 -11.46 -9.94
C CYS A 31 4.37 -12.50 -10.10
N SER A 32 5.54 -12.04 -10.54
CA SER A 32 6.76 -12.88 -10.59
C SER A 32 7.98 -12.08 -10.17
N GLY A 33 8.99 -12.76 -9.67
CA GLY A 33 10.21 -12.13 -9.21
C GLY A 33 11.28 -13.11 -8.79
N ALA A 34 12.25 -12.59 -8.04
CA ALA A 34 13.28 -13.36 -7.37
C ALA A 34 13.34 -13.02 -5.88
N TYR A 35 13.86 -13.93 -5.09
CA TYR A 35 14.28 -13.67 -3.71
C TYR A 35 15.63 -14.32 -3.48
N GLY A 36 16.34 -13.87 -2.46
CA GLY A 36 17.59 -14.50 -2.08
C GLY A 36 18.22 -13.84 -0.87
N ASP A 37 19.39 -14.33 -0.53
CA ASP A 37 20.29 -13.75 0.46
C ASP A 37 21.75 -13.92 -0.01
N ASN A 38 22.71 -13.87 0.91
CA ASN A 38 24.13 -14.02 0.59
C ASN A 38 24.53 -15.46 0.17
N ASN A 39 23.67 -16.45 0.39
CA ASN A 39 24.00 -17.86 0.20
C ASN A 39 23.16 -18.51 -0.90
N ASP A 40 21.94 -18.03 -1.14
CA ASP A 40 21.03 -18.65 -2.11
C ASP A 40 20.11 -17.62 -2.80
N ARG A 41 19.57 -18.01 -3.96
CA ARG A 41 18.58 -17.24 -4.71
C ARG A 41 17.58 -18.16 -5.41
N GLY A 42 16.33 -17.74 -5.44
CA GLY A 42 15.23 -18.44 -6.10
C GLY A 42 14.39 -17.50 -6.97
N LEU A 43 13.74 -18.08 -7.97
CA LEU A 43 12.68 -17.43 -8.74
C LEU A 43 11.32 -17.82 -8.16
N TRP A 44 10.34 -16.95 -8.33
CA TRP A 44 8.98 -17.19 -7.89
C TRP A 44 7.95 -16.56 -8.82
N ASP A 45 6.78 -17.18 -8.86
CA ASP A 45 5.58 -16.71 -9.50
C ASP A 45 4.36 -17.06 -8.64
N TRP A 46 3.45 -16.10 -8.46
CA TRP A 46 2.27 -16.30 -7.61
C TRP A 46 1.14 -15.32 -7.93
N THR A 47 -0.08 -15.74 -7.65
CA THR A 47 -1.27 -14.90 -7.77
C THR A 47 -1.67 -14.29 -6.42
N PHE A 48 -1.81 -12.97 -6.38
CA PHE A 48 -2.22 -12.21 -5.21
C PHE A 48 -3.60 -11.60 -5.41
N THR A 49 -4.40 -11.60 -4.35
CA THR A 49 -5.65 -10.84 -4.29
C THR A 49 -5.34 -9.46 -3.71
N ALA A 50 -5.37 -8.43 -4.54
CA ALA A 50 -4.94 -7.09 -4.17
C ALA A 50 -5.86 -6.01 -4.76
N SER A 51 -5.75 -4.80 -4.24
CA SER A 51 -6.48 -3.64 -4.74
C SER A 51 -5.86 -2.99 -5.99
N SER A 52 -4.57 -3.26 -6.24
CA SER A 52 -3.78 -2.72 -7.36
C SER A 52 -2.53 -3.57 -7.61
N GLU A 53 -1.85 -3.36 -8.74
CA GLU A 53 -0.56 -4.00 -9.03
C GLU A 53 0.48 -3.67 -7.96
N LYS A 54 0.52 -2.41 -7.51
CA LYS A 54 1.44 -1.97 -6.45
C LYS A 54 1.17 -2.66 -5.12
N ASP A 55 -0.09 -2.80 -4.74
CA ASP A 55 -0.49 -3.54 -3.55
C ASP A 55 -0.10 -5.02 -3.67
N ALA A 56 -0.29 -5.64 -4.85
CA ALA A 56 0.17 -7.00 -5.12
C ALA A 56 1.70 -7.13 -5.00
N SER A 57 2.49 -6.17 -5.52
CA SER A 57 3.94 -6.15 -5.37
C SER A 57 4.37 -6.08 -3.90
N VAL A 58 3.74 -5.20 -3.10
CA VAL A 58 4.03 -5.07 -1.66
C VAL A 58 3.67 -6.36 -0.91
N GLN A 59 2.57 -7.01 -1.27
CA GLN A 59 2.21 -8.31 -0.70
C GLN A 59 3.20 -9.40 -1.09
N ALA A 60 3.70 -9.39 -2.33
CA ALA A 60 4.71 -10.32 -2.81
C ALA A 60 6.05 -10.14 -2.08
N GLU A 61 6.53 -8.91 -1.94
CA GLU A 61 7.75 -8.59 -1.16
C GLU A 61 7.65 -9.15 0.26
N LYS A 62 6.52 -8.91 0.94
CA LYS A 62 6.30 -9.42 2.30
C LYS A 62 6.20 -10.94 2.37
N LYS A 63 5.69 -11.60 1.33
CA LYS A 63 5.56 -13.06 1.27
C LYS A 63 6.91 -13.75 1.06
N TYR A 64 7.78 -13.17 0.24
CA TYR A 64 9.02 -13.80 -0.21
C TYR A 64 10.28 -13.31 0.52
N ILE A 65 10.20 -12.26 1.33
CA ILE A 65 11.36 -11.80 2.10
C ILE A 65 11.78 -12.85 3.13
N LEU A 66 13.05 -13.24 3.07
CA LEU A 66 13.65 -14.17 4.03
C LEU A 66 14.11 -13.44 5.29
N ASN A 67 14.16 -14.14 6.42
CA ASN A 67 14.63 -13.59 7.69
C ASN A 67 16.15 -13.74 7.89
N THR A 68 16.93 -13.81 6.82
CA THR A 68 18.38 -14.02 6.85
C THR A 68 19.15 -12.72 6.59
N PRO A 69 20.38 -12.57 7.10
CA PRO A 69 21.21 -11.40 6.82
C PRO A 69 21.46 -11.25 5.31
N GLY A 70 21.19 -10.04 4.78
CA GLY A 70 21.34 -9.76 3.36
C GLY A 70 20.17 -10.24 2.49
N ALA A 71 19.06 -10.67 3.09
CA ALA A 71 17.86 -11.05 2.35
C ALA A 71 17.32 -9.89 1.50
N TRP A 72 16.92 -10.21 0.28
CA TRP A 72 16.32 -9.28 -0.68
C TRP A 72 15.20 -9.97 -1.45
N VAL A 73 14.27 -9.16 -1.95
CA VAL A 73 13.22 -9.57 -2.90
C VAL A 73 13.21 -8.57 -4.02
N ASP A 74 13.11 -9.07 -5.25
CA ASP A 74 12.93 -8.26 -6.44
C ASP A 74 11.66 -8.71 -7.15
N VAL A 75 10.72 -7.78 -7.35
CA VAL A 75 9.47 -8.03 -8.05
C VAL A 75 9.64 -7.55 -9.49
N PHE A 76 9.66 -8.49 -10.44
CA PHE A 76 9.87 -8.15 -11.85
C PHE A 76 8.64 -7.52 -12.48
N GLN A 77 7.47 -8.07 -12.16
CA GLN A 77 6.20 -7.62 -12.70
C GLN A 77 5.05 -8.09 -11.83
N CYS A 78 3.98 -7.30 -11.82
CA CYS A 78 2.65 -7.67 -11.37
C CYS A 78 1.66 -7.15 -12.40
N HIS A 79 0.74 -7.98 -12.87
CA HIS A 79 -0.31 -7.56 -13.79
C HIS A 79 -1.66 -8.17 -13.42
N SER A 80 -2.73 -7.43 -13.71
CA SER A 80 -4.10 -7.88 -13.40
C SER A 80 -4.52 -9.03 -14.31
N LEU A 81 -5.13 -10.08 -13.72
CA LEU A 81 -5.66 -11.24 -14.44
C LEU A 81 -7.11 -11.01 -14.91
N LYS A 82 -7.40 -9.82 -15.45
CA LYS A 82 -8.75 -9.45 -15.93
C LYS A 82 -9.26 -10.33 -17.05
#